data_AF-A0A0Q8E1U4-F1
#
_entry.id   AF-A0A0Q8E1U4-F1
#
_cell.length_a   1.000
_cell.length_b   1.000
_cell.length_c   1.000
_cell.angle_alpha   90.00
_cell.angle_beta   90.00
_cell.angle_gamma   90.00
#
_symmetry.space_group_name_H-M   'P 1'
#
loop_
_entity.id
_entity.type
_entity.pdbx_description
1 polymer ?
#
loop_
_entity_poly.entity_id
_entity_poly.type
_entity_poly.pdbx_seq_one_letter_code
_entity_poly.pdbx_strand_id
1 'polypeptide(L)'
;MTRHDRIGTKRKPLFVLVFFAMSAAVAGSAPPLPIASGQYTFRHRFAEQPDLPSISLTAKIRGHHIVLINPGKARIFPHGVVAEGTLMWNVAIRQWVIGTAASDSTTPEAGGCSEGPEVVDLVNRTYWTC
;
A
#
# COMPACT_ATOMS: atom_id res chain seq x y z
N MET A 1 -40.66 -73.27 32.55
CA MET A 1 -40.81 -71.82 32.78
C MET A 1 -39.40 -71.28 32.99
N THR A 2 -38.72 -70.88 31.91
CA THR A 2 -37.28 -70.57 31.92
C THR A 2 -37.07 -69.26 31.18
N ARG A 3 -36.42 -68.34 31.89
CA ARG A 3 -36.24 -66.90 31.61
C ARG A 3 -35.49 -66.64 30.30
N HIS A 4 -36.01 -65.72 29.48
CA HIS A 4 -35.26 -65.09 28.40
C HIS A 4 -34.38 -63.96 28.95
N ASP A 5 -33.07 -64.06 28.75
CA ASP A 5 -32.11 -62.98 29.03
C ASP A 5 -32.17 -61.91 27.93
N ARG A 6 -32.30 -60.64 28.36
CA ARG A 6 -32.19 -59.44 27.51
C ARG A 6 -30.72 -59.01 27.42
N ILE A 7 -30.16 -59.00 26.21
CA ILE A 7 -28.86 -58.35 25.95
C ILE A 7 -29.12 -56.88 25.60
N GLY A 8 -28.77 -55.98 26.54
CA GLY A 8 -28.79 -54.54 26.34
C GLY A 8 -27.50 -54.03 25.70
N THR A 9 -27.58 -53.56 24.46
CA THR A 9 -26.47 -52.96 23.73
C THR A 9 -26.28 -51.49 24.16
N LYS A 10 -25.25 -51.21 24.98
CA LYS A 10 -24.87 -49.84 25.33
C LYS A 10 -24.24 -49.12 24.12
N ARG A 11 -24.92 -48.10 23.58
CA ARG A 11 -24.36 -47.19 22.57
C ARG A 11 -23.38 -46.22 23.25
N LYS A 12 -22.14 -46.15 22.78
CA LYS A 12 -21.14 -45.17 23.23
C LYS A 12 -21.38 -43.83 22.51
N PRO A 13 -21.28 -42.67 23.18
CA PRO A 13 -21.42 -41.38 22.52
C PRO A 13 -20.16 -41.06 21.70
N LEU A 14 -20.37 -40.73 20.43
CA LEU A 14 -19.35 -40.26 19.50
C LEU A 14 -19.08 -38.78 19.80
N PHE A 15 -17.90 -38.47 20.36
CA PHE A 15 -17.46 -37.10 20.60
C PHE A 15 -16.98 -36.50 19.26
N VAL A 16 -17.82 -35.70 18.61
CA VAL A 16 -17.45 -34.96 17.40
C VAL A 16 -16.76 -33.66 17.82
N LEU A 17 -15.43 -33.63 17.72
CA LEU A 17 -14.60 -32.44 17.90
C LEU A 17 -14.73 -31.56 16.65
N VAL A 18 -15.56 -30.51 16.73
CA VAL A 18 -15.63 -29.47 15.70
C VAL A 18 -14.44 -28.52 15.91
N PHE A 19 -13.38 -28.68 15.12
CA PHE A 19 -12.30 -27.71 15.02
C PHE A 19 -12.77 -26.49 14.21
N PHE A 20 -13.19 -25.43 14.90
CA PHE A 20 -13.47 -24.14 14.29
C PHE A 20 -12.14 -23.47 13.95
N ALA A 21 -11.69 -23.57 12.70
CA ALA A 21 -10.53 -22.86 12.20
C ALA A 21 -10.89 -21.37 12.06
N MET A 22 -10.59 -20.60 13.11
CA MET A 22 -10.78 -19.16 13.14
C MET A 22 -9.65 -18.50 12.33
N SER A 23 -9.84 -18.36 11.01
CA SER A 23 -8.95 -17.57 10.16
C SER A 23 -9.04 -16.11 10.56
N ALA A 24 -8.09 -15.64 11.37
CA ALA A 24 -7.91 -14.22 11.64
C ALA A 24 -7.44 -13.53 10.35
N ALA A 25 -8.30 -12.73 9.73
CA ALA A 25 -7.90 -11.82 8.67
C ALA A 25 -6.91 -10.81 9.24
N VAL A 26 -5.65 -10.90 8.83
CA VAL A 26 -4.65 -9.87 9.13
C VAL A 26 -5.04 -8.64 8.31
N ALA A 27 -5.75 -7.70 8.94
CA ALA A 27 -5.90 -6.36 8.39
C ALA A 27 -4.49 -5.77 8.26
N GLY A 28 -3.97 -5.69 7.03
CA GLY A 28 -2.66 -5.10 6.76
C GLY A 28 -2.70 -3.62 7.07
N SER A 29 -2.29 -3.23 8.28
CA SER A 29 -2.11 -1.83 8.63
C SER A 29 -1.01 -1.21 7.79
N ALA A 30 -1.18 0.05 7.39
CA ALA A 30 -0.12 0.80 6.72
C ALA A 30 1.19 0.73 7.54
N PRO A 31 2.35 0.53 6.90
CA PRO A 31 3.62 0.67 7.59
C PRO A 31 3.76 2.10 8.13
N PRO A 32 4.58 2.33 9.17
CA PRO A 32 4.84 3.68 9.64
C PRO A 32 5.42 4.51 8.49
N LEU A 33 5.05 5.80 8.43
CA LEU A 33 5.59 6.71 7.44
C LEU A 33 7.13 6.74 7.57
N PRO A 34 7.89 6.32 6.54
CA PRO A 34 9.33 6.08 6.68
C PRO A 34 10.16 7.37 6.59
N ILE A 35 9.51 8.52 6.68
CA ILE A 35 10.14 9.84 6.55
C ILE A 35 9.43 10.84 7.48
N ALA A 36 10.21 11.71 8.11
CA ALA A 36 9.68 12.77 8.94
C ALA A 36 9.15 13.94 8.09
N SER A 37 8.45 14.86 8.74
CA SER A 37 8.15 16.16 8.12
C SER A 37 9.43 16.94 7.88
N GLY A 38 9.51 17.66 6.77
CA GLY A 38 10.72 18.39 6.39
C GLY A 38 10.76 18.73 4.91
N GLN A 39 11.92 19.21 4.47
CA GLN A 39 12.21 19.46 3.07
C GLN A 39 13.32 18.53 2.59
N TYR A 40 13.11 17.90 1.43
CA TYR A 40 14.00 16.88 0.89
C TYR A 40 14.24 17.10 -0.60
N THR A 41 15.38 16.61 -1.08
CA THR A 41 15.61 16.45 -2.51
C THR A 41 15.14 15.06 -2.94
N PHE A 42 14.21 15.04 -3.87
CA PHE A 42 13.73 13.82 -4.53
C PHE A 42 14.32 13.74 -5.93
N ARG A 43 14.59 12.53 -6.41
CA ARG A 43 14.93 12.28 -7.81
C ARG A 43 13.66 11.88 -8.55
N HIS A 44 13.42 12.50 -9.69
CA HIS A 44 12.41 12.02 -10.62
C HIS A 44 12.96 10.84 -11.44
N ARG A 45 12.13 9.85 -11.76
CA ARG A 45 12.45 8.75 -12.68
C ARG A 45 11.24 8.39 -13.53
N PHE A 46 11.51 7.92 -14.74
CA PHE A 46 10.51 7.42 -15.66
C PHE A 46 10.29 5.92 -15.41
N ALA A 47 9.04 5.49 -15.25
CA ALA A 47 8.69 4.09 -15.03
C ALA A 47 9.04 3.21 -16.24
N GLU A 48 8.86 3.74 -17.46
CA GLU A 48 9.15 3.02 -18.71
C GLU A 48 10.64 2.92 -19.03
N GLN A 49 11.43 3.91 -18.60
CA GLN A 49 12.89 3.96 -18.83
C GLN A 49 13.63 4.43 -17.57
N PRO A 50 13.78 3.56 -16.55
CA PRO A 50 14.30 3.95 -15.23
C PRO A 50 15.71 4.52 -15.20
N ASP A 51 16.49 4.26 -16.25
CA ASP A 51 17.88 4.69 -16.40
C ASP A 51 18.00 6.00 -17.22
N LEU A 52 16.91 6.50 -17.80
CA LEU A 52 16.92 7.75 -18.54
C LEU A 52 17.21 8.92 -17.57
N PRO A 53 18.19 9.79 -17.87
CA PRO A 53 18.50 10.92 -17.02
C PRO A 53 17.28 11.81 -16.78
N SER A 54 17.14 12.27 -15.55
CA SER A 54 16.00 13.07 -15.14
C SER A 54 16.40 14.13 -14.09
N ILE A 55 15.40 14.83 -13.54
CA ILE A 55 15.63 16.01 -12.71
C ILE A 55 15.52 15.70 -11.21
N SER A 56 15.97 16.65 -10.39
CA SER A 56 15.68 16.65 -8.95
C SER A 56 14.52 17.58 -8.64
N LEU A 57 13.66 17.15 -7.71
CA LEU A 57 12.53 17.89 -7.19
C LEU A 57 12.76 18.24 -5.72
N THR A 58 12.17 19.33 -5.26
CA THR A 58 12.05 19.65 -3.84
C THR A 58 10.75 19.06 -3.32
N ALA A 59 10.82 18.13 -2.37
CA ALA A 59 9.67 17.63 -1.64
C ALA A 59 9.53 18.39 -0.32
N LYS A 60 8.35 18.96 -0.06
CA LYS A 60 7.97 19.50 1.25
C LYS A 60 6.94 18.56 1.87
N ILE A 61 7.27 17.99 3.03
CA ILE A 61 6.43 17.01 3.73
C ILE A 61 5.97 17.60 5.07
N ARG A 62 4.66 17.54 5.34
CA ARG A 62 4.02 17.97 6.59
C ARG A 62 3.05 16.89 7.04
N GLY A 63 3.50 16.01 7.94
CA GLY A 63 2.80 14.77 8.26
C GLY A 63 2.67 13.92 6.99
N HIS A 64 1.44 13.61 6.61
CA HIS A 64 1.16 12.88 5.37
C HIS A 64 0.95 13.81 4.16
N HIS A 65 0.93 15.14 4.32
CA HIS A 65 0.84 16.03 3.15
C HIS A 65 2.21 16.17 2.48
N ILE A 66 2.25 16.03 1.15
CA ILE A 66 3.46 16.20 0.34
C ILE A 66 3.21 17.18 -0.81
N VAL A 67 4.19 18.04 -1.09
CA VAL A 67 4.25 18.87 -2.29
C VAL A 67 5.60 18.65 -2.97
N LEU A 68 5.58 18.21 -4.22
CA LEU A 68 6.75 18.09 -5.09
C LEU A 68 6.87 19.33 -5.97
N ILE A 69 8.05 19.96 -5.96
CA ILE A 69 8.28 21.24 -6.62
C ILE A 69 9.49 21.10 -7.55
N ASN A 70 9.36 21.47 -8.81
CA ASN A 70 10.48 21.67 -9.71
C ASN A 70 11.08 23.07 -9.48
N PRO A 71 12.31 23.18 -8.93
CA PRO A 71 12.91 24.47 -8.59
C PRO A 71 13.50 25.21 -9.80
N GLY A 72 13.52 24.60 -10.98
CA GLY A 72 14.26 25.12 -12.14
C GLY A 72 13.46 25.11 -13.44
N LYS A 73 14.15 25.49 -14.52
CA LYS A 73 13.60 25.54 -15.88
C LYS A 73 13.78 24.23 -16.65
N ALA A 74 13.91 23.10 -15.96
CA ALA A 74 14.10 21.82 -16.62
C ALA A 74 12.91 21.50 -17.55
N ARG A 75 13.16 20.86 -18.71
CA ARG A 75 12.10 20.65 -19.73
C ARG A 75 11.07 19.58 -19.36
N ILE A 76 11.35 18.73 -18.36
CA ILE A 76 10.52 17.58 -18.00
C ILE A 76 9.21 18.04 -17.35
N PHE A 77 9.29 19.02 -16.45
CA PHE A 77 8.13 19.63 -15.81
C PHE A 77 8.24 21.15 -15.88
N PRO A 78 7.12 21.89 -15.92
CA PRO A 78 7.17 23.34 -15.70
C PRO A 78 7.78 23.66 -14.33
N HIS A 79 8.30 24.88 -14.19
CA HIS A 79 8.72 25.39 -12.89
C HIS A 79 7.51 25.53 -11.95
N GLY A 80 7.65 25.10 -10.70
CA GLY A 80 6.57 25.16 -9.70
C GLY A 80 6.14 23.79 -9.19
N VAL A 81 4.89 23.68 -8.73
CA VAL A 81 4.34 22.42 -8.20
C VAL A 81 4.19 21.42 -9.35
N VAL A 82 4.77 20.23 -9.13
CA VAL A 82 4.68 19.08 -10.03
C VAL A 82 3.55 18.16 -9.58
N ALA A 83 3.50 17.85 -8.29
CA ALA A 83 2.46 17.02 -7.69
C ALA A 83 2.21 17.45 -6.24
N GLU A 84 0.99 17.27 -5.78
CA GLU A 84 0.56 17.57 -4.41
C GLU A 84 -0.52 16.58 -3.98
N GLY A 85 -0.46 16.12 -2.73
CA GLY A 85 -1.48 15.25 -2.19
C GLY A 85 -1.16 14.69 -0.81
N THR A 86 -1.83 13.59 -0.49
CA THR A 86 -1.64 12.86 0.76
C THR A 86 -0.82 11.60 0.49
N LEU A 87 0.23 11.38 1.28
CA LEU A 87 0.98 10.15 1.34
C LEU A 87 0.08 9.07 1.92
N MET A 88 -0.29 8.12 1.06
CA MET A 88 -1.18 7.02 1.40
C MET A 88 -0.44 5.71 1.13
N TRP A 89 -0.56 4.76 2.05
CA TRP A 89 -0.11 3.40 1.77
C TRP A 89 -1.16 2.70 0.92
N ASN A 90 -0.80 2.36 -0.31
CA ASN A 90 -1.64 1.53 -1.15
C ASN A 90 -1.42 0.04 -0.81
N VAL A 91 -2.45 -0.61 -0.26
CA VAL A 91 -2.36 -2.01 0.20
C VAL A 91 -2.29 -3.01 -0.95
N ALA A 92 -2.85 -2.70 -2.11
CA ALA A 92 -2.91 -3.61 -3.25
C ALA A 92 -1.54 -3.76 -3.91
N ILE A 93 -0.81 -2.64 -4.08
CA ILE A 93 0.53 -2.64 -4.69
C ILE A 93 1.67 -2.57 -3.66
N ARG A 94 1.34 -2.41 -2.37
CA ARG A 94 2.29 -2.33 -1.26
C ARG A 94 3.35 -1.23 -1.46
N GLN A 95 2.89 -0.05 -1.86
CA GLN A 95 3.74 1.12 -2.09
C GLN A 95 3.09 2.38 -1.53
N TRP A 96 3.90 3.40 -1.29
CA TRP A 96 3.41 4.74 -0.97
C TRP A 96 3.02 5.46 -2.25
N VAL A 97 1.88 6.13 -2.21
CA VAL A 97 1.33 6.91 -3.32
C VAL A 97 1.00 8.32 -2.88
N ILE A 98 0.93 9.25 -3.83
CA ILE A 98 0.40 10.60 -3.66
C ILE A 98 -1.08 10.55 -4.04
N GLY A 99 -1.93 10.33 -3.05
CA GLY A 99 -3.38 10.17 -3.24
C GLY A 99 -4.16 11.46 -3.05
N THR A 100 -5.32 11.52 -3.70
CA THR A 100 -6.32 12.59 -3.59
C THR A 100 -7.69 12.08 -3.12
N ALA A 101 -7.94 10.78 -3.24
CA ALA A 101 -9.16 10.10 -2.79
C ALA A 101 -8.84 8.92 -1.85
N ALA A 102 -9.79 8.56 -0.98
CA ALA A 102 -9.62 7.43 -0.07
C ALA A 102 -9.37 6.09 -0.81
N SER A 103 -9.96 5.93 -1.99
CA SER A 103 -9.81 4.75 -2.86
C SER A 103 -8.37 4.50 -3.31
N ASP A 104 -7.53 5.53 -3.33
CA ASP A 104 -6.13 5.47 -3.75
C ASP A 104 -5.28 4.57 -2.84
N SER A 105 -5.74 4.32 -1.61
CA SER A 105 -5.13 3.37 -0.68
C SER A 105 -5.39 1.89 -1.02
N THR A 106 -6.27 1.59 -1.97
CA THR A 106 -6.72 0.23 -2.28
C THR A 106 -6.75 -0.12 -3.76
N THR A 107 -6.55 0.86 -4.66
CA THR A 107 -6.57 0.62 -6.10
C THR A 107 -5.44 -0.33 -6.54
N PRO A 108 -5.71 -1.34 -7.37
CA PRO A 108 -4.67 -2.23 -7.90
C PRO A 108 -3.80 -1.54 -8.97
N GLU A 109 -4.31 -0.44 -9.55
CA GLU A 109 -3.59 0.35 -10.55
C GLU A 109 -3.10 1.64 -9.91
N ALA A 110 -1.78 1.83 -9.94
CA ALA A 110 -1.08 3.02 -9.47
C ALA A 110 0.31 3.07 -10.11
N GLY A 111 0.88 4.27 -10.17
CA GLY A 111 2.17 4.53 -10.79
C GLY A 111 2.07 5.30 -12.09
N GLY A 112 3.25 5.68 -12.60
CA GLY A 112 3.39 6.75 -13.57
C GLY A 112 2.60 6.61 -14.87
N CYS A 113 2.38 5.37 -15.34
CA CYS A 113 1.68 5.08 -16.59
C CYS A 113 0.27 4.48 -16.36
N SER A 114 -0.27 4.65 -15.16
CA SER A 114 -1.64 4.22 -14.82
C SER A 114 -2.55 5.43 -14.64
N GLU A 115 -3.85 5.21 -14.70
CA GLU A 115 -4.86 6.21 -14.29
C GLU A 115 -4.99 6.32 -12.77
N GLY A 116 -4.22 5.52 -12.03
CA GLY A 116 -4.18 5.52 -10.57
C GLY A 116 -3.27 6.61 -9.99
N PRO A 117 -3.16 6.64 -8.66
CA PRO A 117 -2.32 7.62 -7.98
C PRO A 117 -0.85 7.42 -8.30
N GLU A 118 -0.09 8.51 -8.27
CA GLU A 118 1.35 8.49 -8.55
C GLU A 118 2.13 7.80 -7.42
N VAL A 119 3.15 7.01 -7.79
CA VAL A 119 3.97 6.27 -6.82
C VAL A 119 5.17 7.08 -6.37
N VAL A 120 5.45 7.02 -5.07
CA VAL A 120 6.60 7.67 -4.44
C VAL A 120 7.36 6.69 -3.55
N ASP A 121 8.67 6.59 -3.78
CA ASP A 121 9.58 5.89 -2.88
C ASP A 121 10.14 6.88 -1.85
N LEU A 122 9.58 6.85 -0.64
CA LEU A 122 9.96 7.75 0.44
C LEU A 122 11.33 7.43 1.06
N VAL A 123 11.79 6.17 0.95
CA VAL A 123 13.09 5.74 1.50
C VAL A 123 14.21 6.20 0.58
N ASN A 124 14.10 5.90 -0.71
CA ASN A 124 15.09 6.27 -1.72
C ASN A 124 14.86 7.68 -2.28
N ARG A 125 13.78 8.37 -1.85
CA ARG A 125 13.39 9.71 -2.29
C ARG A 125 13.22 9.78 -3.81
N THR A 126 12.47 8.83 -4.37
CA THR A 126 12.20 8.76 -5.81
C THR A 126 10.73 9.05 -6.08
N TYR A 127 10.47 9.88 -7.10
CA TYR A 127 9.13 10.13 -7.63
C TYR A 127 9.06 9.54 -9.04
N TRP A 128 8.04 8.74 -9.31
CA TRP A 128 7.90 7.98 -10.54
C TRP A 128 6.74 8.51 -11.39
N THR A 129 7.02 8.91 -12.62
CA THR A 129 6.00 9.16 -13.65
C THR A 129 6.22 8.28 -14.88
N CYS A 130 5.26 8.28 -15.80
CA CYS A 130 5.56 8.00 -17.20
C CYS A 130 6.38 9.19 -17.76
#